data_AF-A0A662FCI7-F1
#
_entry.id   AF-A0A662FCI7-F1
#
_cell.length_a   1.000
_cell.length_b   1.000
_cell.length_c   1.000
_cell.angle_alpha   90.00
_cell.angle_beta   90.00
_cell.angle_gamma   90.00
#
_symmetry.space_group_name_H-M   'P 1'
#
loop_
_entity.id
_entity.type
_entity.pdbx_description
1 polymer ?
#
loop_
_entity_poly.entity_id
_entity_poly.type
_entity_poly.pdbx_seq_one_letter_code
_entity_poly.pdbx_strand_id
1 'polypeptide(L)'
;MPVEDVALGVLLGAITRQTLSEIGEFIELPTIVANIWARTDELRKRPLKKYLESTEGETLDPNEVLPNLKIYVPTLDPTKLEKLLYKPINFQGKPGLYIELWFTDEVYPLSRRIDEEYRKIREHIYGITKDREVFIVYKRGKEMYVYFPRTFASIQPYYTSRHLIAIKRFTGKIYVRTWNHMYNTWPNPLHDYIVYDESNLKMEEKK
;
A
#
# COMPACT_ATOMS: atom_id res chain seq x y z
N MET A 1 17.64 -3.41 13.57
CA MET A 1 17.38 -4.83 13.26
C MET A 1 18.58 -5.35 12.51
N PRO A 2 19.12 -6.53 12.88
CA PRO A 2 20.18 -7.17 12.10
C PRO A 2 19.64 -7.48 10.70
N VAL A 3 20.48 -7.26 9.69
CA VAL A 3 20.15 -7.43 8.26
C VAL A 3 19.84 -8.90 7.92
N GLU A 4 20.34 -9.81 8.74
CA GLU A 4 20.27 -11.27 8.58
C GLU A 4 18.86 -11.82 8.79
N ASP A 5 18.09 -11.29 9.75
CA ASP A 5 16.71 -11.72 10.01
C ASP A 5 15.72 -11.29 8.90
N VAL A 6 16.01 -10.16 8.25
CA VAL A 6 15.24 -9.64 7.12
C VAL A 6 15.49 -10.48 5.87
N ALA A 7 16.73 -10.91 5.66
CA ALA A 7 17.10 -11.78 4.54
C ALA A 7 16.47 -13.17 4.66
N LEU A 8 16.45 -13.76 5.86
CA LEU A 8 15.85 -15.08 6.09
C LEU A 8 14.33 -15.08 5.88
N GLY A 9 13.62 -14.04 6.33
CA GLY A 9 12.18 -13.88 6.10
C GLY A 9 11.80 -13.65 4.64
N VAL A 10 12.65 -12.94 3.88
CA VAL A 10 12.49 -12.74 2.43
C VAL A 10 12.77 -14.02 1.65
N LEU A 11 13.78 -14.80 2.07
CA LEU A 11 14.15 -16.07 1.45
C LEU A 11 13.07 -17.15 1.65
N LEU A 12 12.56 -17.30 2.87
CA LEU A 12 11.45 -18.21 3.18
C LEU A 12 10.17 -17.85 2.41
N GLY A 13 9.81 -16.56 2.35
CA GLY A 13 8.65 -16.10 1.58
C GLY A 13 8.80 -16.28 0.06
N ALA A 14 10.04 -16.21 -0.46
CA ALA A 14 10.34 -16.44 -1.88
C ALA A 14 10.29 -17.93 -2.25
N ILE A 15 10.88 -18.81 -1.43
CA ILE A 15 10.86 -20.25 -1.62
C ILE A 15 9.40 -20.74 -1.58
N THR A 16 8.62 -20.37 -0.57
CA THR A 16 7.22 -20.81 -0.45
C THR A 16 6.34 -20.33 -1.61
N ARG A 17 6.55 -19.12 -2.15
CA ARG A 17 5.80 -18.64 -3.35
C ARG A 17 6.16 -19.39 -4.63
N GLN A 18 7.42 -19.76 -4.80
CA GLN A 18 7.87 -20.55 -5.95
C GLN A 18 7.33 -21.98 -5.85
N THR A 19 7.43 -22.58 -4.66
CA THR A 19 6.84 -23.89 -4.33
C THR A 19 5.32 -23.92 -4.53
N LEU A 20 4.59 -22.84 -4.20
CA LEU A 20 3.15 -22.74 -4.43
C LEU A 20 2.76 -22.58 -5.91
N SER A 21 3.66 -22.07 -6.76
CA SER A 21 3.42 -22.02 -8.22
C SER A 21 3.71 -23.35 -8.91
N GLU A 22 4.53 -24.20 -8.29
CA GLU A 22 4.95 -25.50 -8.83
C GLU A 22 4.09 -26.67 -8.33
N ILE A 23 3.50 -26.58 -7.13
CA ILE A 23 2.76 -27.69 -6.48
C ILE A 23 1.26 -27.39 -6.43
N GLY A 24 0.62 -27.24 -7.60
CA GLY A 24 -0.82 -27.11 -7.70
C GLY A 24 -1.55 -28.07 -6.74
N GLU A 25 -2.39 -27.50 -5.87
CA GLU A 25 -3.48 -28.18 -5.17
C GLU A 25 -3.18 -29.20 -4.05
N PHE A 26 -2.29 -28.98 -3.06
CA PHE A 26 -2.23 -29.93 -1.92
C PHE A 26 -2.05 -29.37 -0.50
N ILE A 27 -2.22 -28.08 -0.29
CA ILE A 27 -2.26 -27.54 1.08
C ILE A 27 -3.43 -26.56 1.17
N GLU A 28 -4.08 -26.45 2.33
CA GLU A 28 -5.08 -25.42 2.60
C GLU A 28 -4.45 -24.02 2.42
N LEU A 29 -4.48 -23.54 1.17
CA LEU A 29 -4.03 -22.23 0.75
C LEU A 29 -4.54 -21.11 1.67
N PRO A 30 -5.80 -21.13 2.15
CA PRO A 30 -6.28 -20.11 3.08
C PRO A 30 -5.48 -20.06 4.38
N THR A 31 -5.10 -21.21 4.92
CA THR A 31 -4.36 -21.33 6.19
C THR A 31 -2.91 -20.89 6.05
N ILE A 32 -2.26 -21.19 4.92
CA ILE A 32 -0.90 -20.71 4.61
C ILE A 32 -0.90 -19.21 4.31
N VAL A 33 -1.85 -18.72 3.49
CA VAL A 33 -1.99 -17.30 3.18
C VAL A 33 -2.29 -16.51 4.45
N ALA A 34 -3.21 -16.98 5.29
CA ALA A 34 -3.53 -16.37 6.58
C ALA A 34 -2.32 -16.39 7.55
N ASN A 35 -1.54 -17.48 7.62
CA ASN A 35 -0.37 -17.56 8.51
C ASN A 35 0.82 -16.70 8.03
N ILE A 36 1.06 -16.65 6.72
CA ILE A 36 2.07 -15.74 6.12
C ILE A 36 1.63 -14.28 6.33
N TRP A 37 0.34 -14.01 6.16
CA TRP A 37 -0.21 -12.66 6.31
C TRP A 37 -0.23 -12.21 7.78
N ALA A 38 -0.64 -13.07 8.71
CA ALA A 38 -0.64 -12.83 10.16
C ALA A 38 0.78 -12.57 10.70
N ARG A 39 1.80 -13.31 10.21
CA ARG A 39 3.21 -13.01 10.51
C ARG A 39 3.69 -11.70 9.88
N THR A 40 3.21 -11.34 8.69
CA THR A 40 3.45 -9.97 8.17
C THR A 40 2.68 -8.89 8.93
N ASP A 41 1.66 -9.23 9.72
CA ASP A 41 0.78 -8.28 10.40
C ASP A 41 1.38 -7.68 11.68
N GLU A 42 2.04 -8.49 12.51
CA GLU A 42 2.89 -7.97 13.60
C GLU A 42 4.02 -7.08 13.05
N LEU A 43 4.57 -7.46 11.90
CA LEU A 43 5.59 -6.70 11.18
C LEU A 43 5.04 -5.47 10.42
N ARG A 44 3.72 -5.38 10.16
CA ARG A 44 3.05 -4.24 9.53
C ARG A 44 2.62 -3.19 10.55
N LYS A 45 2.14 -3.62 11.72
CA LYS A 45 1.72 -2.72 12.79
C LYS A 45 2.91 -1.99 13.42
N ARG A 46 4.06 -2.66 13.57
CA ARG A 46 5.24 -2.08 14.26
C ARG A 46 5.89 -0.87 13.57
N PRO A 47 6.12 -0.83 12.25
CA PRO A 47 6.71 0.33 11.60
C PRO A 47 5.75 1.52 11.51
N LEU A 48 4.49 1.27 11.13
CA LEU A 48 3.49 2.32 10.90
C LEU A 48 3.04 3.00 12.20
N LYS A 49 2.83 2.25 13.29
CA LYS A 49 2.44 2.79 14.59
C LYS A 49 3.45 3.83 15.10
N LYS A 50 4.75 3.54 14.98
CA LYS A 50 5.83 4.47 15.33
C LYS A 50 5.76 5.80 14.57
N TYR A 51 5.36 5.78 13.29
CA TYR A 51 5.24 7.01 12.48
C TYR A 51 3.96 7.79 12.77
N LEU A 52 2.86 7.09 13.09
CA LEU A 52 1.57 7.71 13.39
C LEU A 52 1.53 8.36 14.80
N GLU A 53 2.37 7.90 15.71
CA GLU A 53 2.52 8.42 17.08
C GLU A 53 3.59 9.51 17.20
N SER A 54 4.47 9.64 16.21
CA SER A 54 5.53 10.64 16.17
C SER A 54 5.03 11.97 15.58
N THR A 55 4.40 12.81 16.40
CA THR A 55 4.04 14.20 16.05
C THR A 55 4.99 15.23 16.65
N GLU A 56 5.98 14.81 17.44
CA GLU A 56 7.00 15.73 17.94
C GLU A 56 7.91 16.19 16.80
N GLY A 57 7.98 17.51 16.61
CA GLY A 57 8.76 18.16 15.56
C GLY A 57 7.92 18.73 14.42
N GLU A 58 8.58 19.31 13.42
CA GLU A 58 7.90 19.91 12.27
C GLU A 58 7.14 18.86 11.45
N THR A 59 5.96 19.23 10.97
CA THR A 59 5.11 18.43 10.09
C THR A 59 4.91 19.14 8.75
N LEU A 60 4.49 18.41 7.72
CA LEU A 60 4.27 19.00 6.40
C LEU A 60 2.87 19.59 6.34
N ASP A 61 2.74 20.84 5.88
CA ASP A 61 1.43 21.46 5.63
C ASP A 61 0.73 20.67 4.51
N PRO A 62 -0.49 20.13 4.76
CA PRO A 62 -1.26 19.45 3.73
C PRO A 62 -1.45 20.26 2.44
N ASN A 63 -1.51 21.60 2.52
CA ASN A 63 -1.68 22.47 1.35
C ASN A 63 -0.47 22.47 0.41
N GLU A 64 0.71 22.07 0.88
CA GLU A 64 1.88 21.87 0.01
C GLU A 64 1.75 20.62 -0.88
N VAL A 65 0.88 19.67 -0.51
CA VAL A 65 0.79 18.33 -1.14
C VAL A 65 -0.56 18.09 -1.80
N LEU A 66 -1.65 18.22 -1.05
CA LEU A 66 -2.99 17.75 -1.44
C LEU A 66 -3.52 18.40 -2.73
N PRO A 67 -3.39 19.72 -2.97
CA PRO A 67 -3.89 20.34 -4.20
C PRO A 67 -3.21 19.82 -5.48
N ASN A 68 -1.99 19.30 -5.34
CA ASN A 68 -1.21 18.76 -6.46
C ASN A 68 -1.27 17.23 -6.56
N LEU A 69 -1.90 16.56 -5.59
CA LEU A 69 -1.95 15.12 -5.52
C LEU A 69 -3.04 14.55 -6.44
N LYS A 70 -2.64 13.64 -7.31
CA LYS A 70 -3.50 12.90 -8.22
C LYS A 70 -3.26 11.40 -8.06
N ILE A 71 -4.32 10.65 -7.79
CA ILE A 71 -4.31 9.19 -7.72
C ILE A 71 -4.87 8.65 -9.04
N TYR A 72 -4.08 7.80 -9.69
CA TYR A 72 -4.41 7.18 -10.97
C TYR A 72 -4.72 5.70 -10.72
N VAL A 73 -5.99 5.31 -10.89
CA VAL A 73 -6.45 3.93 -10.72
C VAL A 73 -6.71 3.33 -12.10
N PRO A 74 -6.19 2.13 -12.43
CA PRO A 74 -6.44 1.49 -13.72
C PRO A 74 -7.94 1.37 -14.01
N THR A 75 -8.37 1.69 -15.23
CA THR A 75 -9.80 1.60 -15.62
C THR A 75 -10.34 0.17 -15.55
N LEU A 76 -9.46 -0.82 -15.72
CA LEU A 76 -9.79 -2.25 -15.59
C LEU A 76 -9.89 -2.72 -14.14
N ASP A 77 -9.45 -1.90 -13.18
CA ASP A 77 -9.63 -2.19 -11.77
C ASP A 77 -11.11 -1.97 -11.40
N PRO A 78 -11.85 -3.01 -10.99
CA PRO A 78 -13.26 -2.86 -10.65
C PRO A 78 -13.47 -2.10 -9.33
N THR A 79 -12.40 -1.82 -8.58
CA THR A 79 -12.46 -1.17 -7.29
C THR A 79 -12.59 0.35 -7.46
N LYS A 80 -13.26 1.00 -6.50
CA LYS A 80 -13.40 2.45 -6.49
C LYS A 80 -12.66 3.03 -5.30
N LEU A 81 -11.86 4.06 -5.55
CA LEU A 81 -11.33 4.90 -4.49
C LEU A 81 -12.47 5.75 -3.92
N GLU A 82 -12.79 5.55 -2.64
CA GLU A 82 -13.93 6.20 -1.99
C GLU A 82 -13.51 7.48 -1.25
N LYS A 83 -12.36 7.43 -0.58
CA LYS A 83 -11.85 8.55 0.21
C LYS A 83 -10.35 8.47 0.42
N LEU A 84 -9.78 9.62 0.75
CA LEU A 84 -8.42 9.80 1.19
C LEU A 84 -8.44 10.39 2.61
N LEU A 85 -7.74 9.74 3.52
CA LEU A 85 -7.46 10.28 4.84
C LEU A 85 -6.02 10.77 4.88
N TYR A 86 -5.76 11.90 5.53
CA TYR A 86 -4.40 12.42 5.71
C TYR A 86 -4.11 12.79 7.16
N LYS A 87 -2.84 12.71 7.56
CA LYS A 87 -2.37 13.16 8.88
C LYS A 87 -0.99 13.80 8.76
N PRO A 88 -0.79 15.06 9.16
CA PRO A 88 0.55 15.63 9.30
C PRO A 88 1.35 14.83 10.32
N ILE A 89 2.59 14.45 9.99
CA ILE A 89 3.46 13.65 10.85
C ILE A 89 4.91 14.16 10.80
N ASN A 90 5.70 13.82 11.80
CA ASN A 90 7.15 13.92 11.71
C ASN A 90 7.71 12.55 11.29
N PHE A 91 8.14 12.43 10.03
CA PHE A 91 8.68 11.20 9.47
C PHE A 91 10.20 11.15 9.62
N GLN A 92 10.69 10.48 10.67
CA GLN A 92 12.13 10.29 10.92
C GLN A 92 12.89 11.63 11.00
N GLY A 93 12.37 12.59 11.77
CA GLY A 93 12.94 13.93 11.91
C GLY A 93 12.66 14.86 10.73
N LYS A 94 11.71 14.52 9.84
CA LYS A 94 11.38 15.32 8.66
C LYS A 94 9.89 15.66 8.61
N PRO A 95 9.53 16.87 8.14
CA PRO A 95 8.14 17.21 7.84
C PRO A 95 7.53 16.21 6.88
N GLY A 96 6.46 15.54 7.29
CA GLY A 96 5.76 14.54 6.50
C GLY A 96 4.24 14.66 6.57
N LEU A 97 3.60 14.01 5.61
CA LEU A 97 2.17 13.85 5.49
C LEU A 97 1.89 12.36 5.24
N TYR A 98 1.25 11.72 6.21
CA TYR A 98 0.73 10.37 6.07
C TYR A 98 -0.56 10.41 5.25
N ILE A 99 -0.66 9.56 4.24
CA ILE A 99 -1.82 9.46 3.37
C ILE A 99 -2.32 8.01 3.36
N GLU A 100 -3.62 7.86 3.48
CA GLU A 100 -4.34 6.60 3.52
C GLU A 100 -5.49 6.63 2.52
N LEU A 101 -5.49 5.69 1.59
CA LEU A 101 -6.49 5.52 0.55
C LEU A 101 -7.43 4.37 0.93
N TRP A 102 -8.73 4.59 0.78
CA TRP A 102 -9.78 3.60 1.05
C TRP A 102 -10.50 3.21 -0.23
N PHE A 103 -10.46 1.93 -0.55
CA PHE A 103 -11.12 1.34 -1.71
C PHE A 103 -12.33 0.50 -1.28
N THR A 104 -13.30 0.36 -2.19
CA THR A 104 -14.53 -0.42 -1.94
C THR A 104 -14.25 -1.88 -1.51
N ASP A 105 -13.31 -2.55 -2.18
CA ASP A 105 -12.77 -3.88 -1.84
C ASP A 105 -11.53 -4.17 -2.71
N GLU A 106 -10.80 -5.25 -2.49
CA GLU A 106 -9.87 -5.82 -3.49
C GLU A 106 -10.61 -6.87 -4.34
N VAL A 107 -10.25 -6.97 -5.62
CA VAL A 107 -10.79 -8.00 -6.52
C VAL A 107 -9.66 -8.78 -7.17
N TYR A 108 -9.47 -10.01 -6.71
CA TYR A 108 -8.49 -10.94 -7.24
C TYR A 108 -8.99 -11.48 -8.60
N PRO A 109 -8.24 -11.27 -9.69
CA PRO A 109 -8.75 -11.51 -11.04
C PRO A 109 -9.06 -12.98 -11.36
N LEU A 110 -8.56 -13.94 -10.56
CA LEU A 110 -8.64 -15.37 -10.88
C LEU A 110 -9.55 -16.16 -9.93
N SER A 111 -9.99 -15.61 -8.79
CA SER A 111 -10.79 -16.38 -7.83
C SER A 111 -11.51 -15.50 -6.82
N ARG A 112 -12.84 -15.47 -6.93
CA ARG A 112 -13.73 -14.84 -5.96
C ARG A 112 -13.61 -15.42 -4.54
N ARG A 113 -13.29 -16.73 -4.42
CA ARG A 113 -13.12 -17.38 -3.11
C ARG A 113 -11.96 -16.76 -2.34
N ILE A 114 -10.89 -16.35 -3.05
CA ILE A 114 -9.76 -15.68 -2.41
C ILE A 114 -10.23 -14.33 -1.83
N ASP A 115 -10.98 -13.54 -2.60
CA ASP A 115 -11.51 -12.25 -2.12
C ASP A 115 -12.40 -12.39 -0.88
N GLU A 116 -13.27 -13.40 -0.86
CA GLU A 116 -14.16 -13.67 0.28
C GLU A 116 -13.38 -14.03 1.56
N GLU A 117 -12.34 -14.86 1.44
CA GLU A 117 -11.47 -15.19 2.58
C GLU A 117 -10.65 -13.98 3.04
N TYR A 118 -10.12 -13.19 2.10
CA TYR A 118 -9.41 -11.95 2.41
C TYR A 118 -10.30 -10.94 3.15
N ARG A 119 -11.56 -10.79 2.73
CA ARG A 119 -12.53 -9.92 3.39
C ARG A 119 -12.81 -10.36 4.83
N LYS A 120 -13.03 -11.65 5.06
CA LYS A 120 -13.23 -12.21 6.42
C LYS A 120 -12.02 -11.96 7.32
N ILE A 121 -10.81 -12.15 6.79
CA ILE A 121 -9.57 -11.91 7.53
C ILE A 121 -9.43 -10.42 7.87
N ARG A 122 -9.68 -9.50 6.92
CA ARG A 122 -9.65 -8.06 7.17
C ARG A 122 -10.64 -7.66 8.26
N GLU A 123 -11.86 -8.17 8.17
CA GLU A 123 -12.92 -7.87 9.16
C GLU A 123 -12.53 -8.36 10.54
N HIS A 124 -12.03 -9.60 10.65
CA HIS A 124 -11.61 -10.19 11.91
C HIS A 124 -10.44 -9.43 12.56
N ILE A 125 -9.43 -9.03 11.77
CA ILE A 125 -8.20 -8.43 12.29
C ILE A 125 -8.33 -6.92 12.53
N TYR A 126 -9.03 -6.23 11.64
CA TYR A 126 -9.06 -4.76 11.57
C TYR A 126 -10.44 -4.16 11.80
N GLY A 127 -11.49 -4.98 11.88
CA GLY A 127 -12.87 -4.51 11.97
C GLY A 127 -13.34 -3.81 10.70
N ILE A 128 -12.66 -4.01 9.56
CA ILE A 128 -13.00 -3.38 8.28
C ILE A 128 -13.01 -4.43 7.17
N THR A 129 -13.91 -4.27 6.21
CA THR A 129 -13.96 -5.12 5.01
C THR A 129 -13.29 -4.46 3.80
N LYS A 130 -13.25 -3.12 3.82
CA LYS A 130 -12.66 -2.27 2.78
C LYS A 130 -11.16 -2.44 2.71
N ASP A 131 -10.63 -2.27 1.51
CA ASP A 131 -9.20 -2.27 1.32
C ASP A 131 -8.60 -0.89 1.62
N ARG A 132 -7.45 -0.92 2.29
CA ARG A 132 -6.83 0.27 2.85
C ARG A 132 -5.34 0.24 2.62
N GLU A 133 -4.87 1.27 1.92
CA GLU A 133 -3.49 1.34 1.50
C GLU A 133 -2.86 2.69 1.83
N VAL A 134 -1.55 2.70 2.05
CA VAL A 134 -0.88 3.82 2.70
C VAL A 134 0.43 4.21 2.01
N PHE A 135 0.74 5.50 2.05
CA PHE A 135 2.05 6.05 1.71
C PHE A 135 2.32 7.33 2.50
N ILE A 136 3.59 7.77 2.53
CA ILE A 136 4.01 8.96 3.26
C ILE A 136 4.71 9.90 2.29
N VAL A 137 4.23 11.13 2.14
CA VAL A 137 4.96 12.20 1.46
C VAL A 137 5.78 12.94 2.50
N TYR A 138 7.04 13.22 2.24
CA TYR A 138 7.89 13.95 3.18
C TYR A 138 8.90 14.85 2.48
N LYS A 139 9.30 15.91 3.17
CA LYS A 139 10.22 16.91 2.67
C LYS A 139 11.66 16.56 3.04
N ARG A 140 12.58 16.68 2.08
CA ARG A 140 14.03 16.55 2.30
C ARG A 140 14.72 17.73 1.61
N GLY A 141 15.02 18.76 2.38
CA GLY A 141 15.49 20.03 1.84
C GLY A 141 14.38 20.74 1.06
N LYS A 142 14.65 21.12 -0.19
CA LYS A 142 13.65 21.76 -1.09
C LYS A 142 12.81 20.76 -1.88
N GLU A 143 13.12 19.47 -1.82
CA GLU A 143 12.44 18.43 -2.59
C GLU A 143 11.48 17.60 -1.73
N MET A 144 10.44 17.06 -2.37
CA MET A 144 9.52 16.12 -1.77
C MET A 144 9.75 14.69 -2.27
N TYR A 145 9.57 13.75 -1.37
CA TYR A 145 9.71 12.32 -1.60
C TYR A 145 8.46 11.60 -1.13
N VAL A 146 8.19 10.44 -1.71
CA VAL A 146 7.16 9.52 -1.25
C VAL A 146 7.80 8.22 -0.80
N TYR A 147 7.42 7.77 0.39
CA TYR A 147 7.75 6.48 0.96
C TYR A 147 6.53 5.57 0.84
N PHE A 148 6.73 4.42 0.20
CA PHE A 148 5.74 3.36 0.05
C PHE A 148 6.05 2.24 1.06
N PRO A 149 5.39 2.22 2.24
CA PRO A 149 5.62 1.19 3.24
C PRO A 149 5.00 -0.13 2.79
N ARG A 150 5.77 -0.95 2.05
CA ARG A 150 5.33 -2.25 1.52
C ARG A 150 4.26 -2.19 0.42
N THR A 151 3.87 -0.99 0.02
CA THR A 151 2.91 -0.71 -1.05
C THR A 151 3.59 -0.41 -2.39
N PHE A 152 4.91 -0.62 -2.55
CA PHE A 152 5.60 -0.27 -3.80
C PHE A 152 5.50 -1.37 -4.87
N ALA A 153 4.89 -1.04 -6.02
CA ALA A 153 4.94 -1.85 -7.23
C ALA A 153 6.21 -1.55 -8.04
N SER A 154 7.14 -2.50 -8.08
CA SER A 154 8.30 -2.42 -9.00
C SER A 154 7.86 -2.57 -10.46
N ILE A 155 8.79 -2.43 -11.41
CA ILE A 155 8.52 -2.76 -12.81
C ILE A 155 8.23 -4.26 -12.88
N GLN A 156 6.98 -4.63 -13.18
CA GLN A 156 6.58 -6.02 -13.42
C GLN A 156 5.61 -6.04 -14.61
N PRO A 157 5.76 -7.00 -15.55
CA PRO A 157 4.90 -7.11 -16.72
C PRO A 157 3.53 -7.72 -16.40
N TYR A 158 3.41 -8.44 -15.29
CA TYR A 158 2.17 -9.07 -14.84
C TYR A 158 1.52 -8.23 -13.74
N TYR A 159 0.19 -8.22 -13.68
CA TYR A 159 -0.64 -7.50 -12.68
C TYR A 159 -0.45 -8.02 -11.23
N THR A 160 0.66 -8.70 -10.94
CA THR A 160 1.02 -9.29 -9.65
C THR A 160 2.28 -8.61 -9.16
N SER A 161 2.31 -8.10 -7.93
CA SER A 161 3.54 -7.57 -7.33
C SER A 161 3.80 -8.15 -5.94
N ARG A 162 5.08 -8.13 -5.56
CA ARG A 162 5.52 -8.41 -4.18
C ARG A 162 5.38 -7.12 -3.38
N HIS A 163 4.95 -7.21 -2.13
CA HIS A 163 4.95 -6.08 -1.21
C HIS A 163 6.38 -5.61 -0.96
N LEU A 164 6.78 -4.50 -1.59
CA LEU A 164 8.12 -3.94 -1.51
C LEU A 164 8.07 -2.57 -0.85
N ILE A 165 9.20 -2.19 -0.26
CA ILE A 165 9.41 -0.86 0.28
C ILE A 165 10.16 -0.05 -0.77
N ALA A 166 9.75 1.20 -1.00
CA ALA A 166 10.53 2.12 -1.82
C ALA A 166 10.40 3.57 -1.35
N ILE A 167 11.43 4.34 -1.66
CA ILE A 167 11.43 5.79 -1.63
C ILE A 167 11.54 6.27 -3.07
N LYS A 168 10.64 7.16 -3.50
CA LYS A 168 10.65 7.78 -4.82
C LYS A 168 10.54 9.29 -4.67
N ARG A 169 10.96 10.04 -5.68
CA ARG A 169 10.67 11.47 -5.75
C ARG A 169 9.16 11.66 -5.88
N PHE A 170 8.58 12.58 -5.12
CA PHE A 170 7.16 12.90 -5.24
C PHE A 170 6.94 13.79 -6.47
N THR A 171 6.00 13.38 -7.33
CA THR A 171 5.72 14.04 -8.61
C THR A 171 4.32 14.66 -8.65
N GLY A 172 3.59 14.63 -7.53
CA GLY A 172 2.15 14.90 -7.50
C GLY A 172 1.29 13.73 -8.00
N LYS A 173 1.89 12.65 -8.53
CA LYS A 173 1.15 11.54 -9.13
C LYS A 173 1.47 10.22 -8.44
N ILE A 174 0.43 9.48 -8.08
CA ILE A 174 0.52 8.13 -7.53
C ILE A 174 -0.32 7.21 -8.42
N TYR A 175 0.31 6.18 -8.98
CA TYR A 175 -0.31 5.23 -9.88
C TYR A 175 -0.53 3.90 -9.16
N VAL A 176 -1.77 3.44 -9.13
CA VAL A 176 -2.11 2.07 -8.76
C VAL A 176 -1.74 1.16 -9.92
N ARG A 177 -1.03 0.06 -9.64
CA ARG A 177 -0.39 -0.76 -10.67
C ARG A 177 -0.77 -2.24 -10.66
N THR A 178 -1.38 -2.72 -9.58
CA THR A 178 -1.77 -4.12 -9.40
C THR A 178 -3.13 -4.23 -8.74
N TRP A 179 -3.76 -5.40 -8.84
CA TRP A 179 -5.08 -5.68 -8.24
C TRP A 179 -5.10 -5.55 -6.73
N ASN A 180 -3.95 -5.73 -6.09
CA ASN A 180 -3.76 -5.56 -4.65
C ASN A 180 -3.24 -4.14 -4.30
N HIS A 181 -3.70 -3.16 -5.09
CA HIS A 181 -3.48 -1.72 -4.93
C HIS A 181 -2.05 -1.25 -4.63
N MET A 182 -1.05 -1.87 -5.27
CA MET A 182 0.34 -1.42 -5.13
C MET A 182 0.66 -0.21 -6.01
N TYR A 183 1.54 0.65 -5.52
CA TYR A 183 1.79 1.99 -6.03
C TYR A 183 3.14 2.22 -6.70
N ASN A 184 3.16 3.18 -7.62
CA ASN A 184 4.37 3.77 -8.16
C ASN A 184 4.16 5.26 -8.47
N THR A 185 5.23 6.00 -8.75
CA THR A 185 5.18 7.41 -9.21
C THR A 185 5.21 7.53 -10.73
N TRP A 186 5.28 6.40 -11.43
CA TRP A 186 5.30 6.27 -12.87
C TRP A 186 4.15 5.39 -13.35
N PRO A 187 3.52 5.73 -14.49
CA PRO A 187 2.43 4.94 -15.04
C PRO A 187 2.91 3.55 -15.50
N ASN A 188 1.97 2.61 -15.57
CA ASN A 188 2.12 1.44 -16.42
C ASN A 188 1.65 1.84 -17.83
N PRO A 189 2.50 1.78 -18.87
CA PRO A 189 2.11 2.15 -20.23
C PRO A 189 1.02 1.25 -20.82
N LEU A 190 0.72 0.12 -20.19
CA LEU A 190 -0.30 -0.83 -20.64
C LEU A 190 -1.71 -0.54 -20.08
N HIS A 191 -1.87 0.45 -19.22
CA HIS A 191 -3.14 0.74 -18.57
C HIS A 191 -3.66 2.14 -18.92
N ASP A 192 -4.96 2.22 -19.18
CA ASP A 192 -5.71 3.47 -19.05
C ASP A 192 -6.06 3.71 -17.58
N TYR A 193 -6.25 4.98 -17.22
CA TYR A 193 -6.41 5.40 -15.83
C TYR A 193 -7.62 6.32 -15.63
N ILE A 194 -8.34 6.08 -14.54
CA ILE A 194 -9.25 7.04 -13.92
C ILE A 194 -8.44 7.90 -12.96
N VAL A 195 -8.68 9.21 -12.96
CA VAL A 195 -7.96 10.18 -12.14
C VAL A 195 -8.84 10.67 -10.99
N TYR A 196 -8.30 10.55 -9.78
CA TYR A 196 -8.88 11.09 -8.56
C TYR A 196 -8.01 12.23 -8.02
N ASP A 197 -8.62 13.37 -7.72
CA ASP A 197 -7.99 14.58 -7.19
C ASP A 197 -8.95 15.33 -6.24
N GLU A 198 -8.57 16.51 -5.76
CA GLU A 198 -9.37 17.28 -4.79
C GLU A 198 -10.79 17.63 -5.27
N SER A 199 -11.04 17.66 -6.58
CA SER A 199 -12.35 18.01 -7.13
C SER A 199 -13.36 16.87 -7.07
N ASN A 200 -12.89 15.62 -7.00
CA ASN A 200 -13.73 14.43 -7.12
C ASN A 200 -13.45 13.34 -6.06
N LEU A 201 -12.45 13.55 -5.19
CA LEU A 201 -12.09 12.66 -4.11
C LEU A 201 -12.41 13.30 -2.76
N LYS A 202 -13.15 12.56 -1.91
CA LYS A 202 -13.40 12.99 -0.53
C LYS A 202 -12.10 12.93 0.28
N MET A 203 -11.54 14.09 0.62
CA MET A 203 -10.35 14.21 1.46
C MET A 203 -10.73 14.63 2.88
N GLU A 204 -10.24 13.90 3.88
CA GLU A 204 -10.54 14.17 5.29
C GLU A 204 -9.27 14.07 6.15
N GLU A 205 -9.13 14.96 7.13
CA GLU A 205 -8.07 14.81 8.12
C GLU A 205 -8.38 13.63 9.05
N LYS A 206 -7.38 12.77 9.26
CA LYS A 206 -7.46 11.61 10.14
C LYS A 206 -7.28 12.06 11.58
N LYS A 207 -8.37 11.94 12.35
CA LYS A 207 -8.41 12.18 13.80
C LYS A 207 -7.51 11.22 14.57
#